data_AF-A0A5B9M2H4-F1
#
_entry.id   AF-A0A5B9M2H4-F1
#
_cell.length_a   1.000
_cell.length_b   1.000
_cell.length_c   1.000
_cell.angle_alpha   90.00
_cell.angle_beta   90.00
_cell.angle_gamma   90.00
#
_symmetry.space_group_name_H-M   'P 1'
#
loop_
_entity.id
_entity.type
_entity.pdbx_description
1 polymer ?
#
loop_
_entity_poly.entity_id
_entity_poly.type
_entity_poly.pdbx_seq_one_letter_code
_entity_poly.pdbx_strand_id
1 'polypeptide(L)'
;MRIAWAFTGAGHLLLESVEALEEMVSRGHEVTILLSGAAEEVLRMYGLFERVRKLSGGYYREFVLESDEGYSFPITGRLSMGRYDLLVVSPVTSNTVAKIVHGIADTLVTNAVAQAGKGGVPVYCVPVDLEEGDVETVLPSKLELELCRRCEQCLAAAACPGDAIVPGVEIRLLKCRGCGLCQSACPYGAVSGGRIITIHMREVDIRNTERLSSMEGITVFERPGEILGNI
;
A
#
# COMPACT_ATOMS: atom_id res chain seq x y z
N MET A 1 8.41 -16.30 13.59
CA MET A 1 9.42 -15.30 13.17
C MET A 1 8.93 -13.92 13.55
N ARG A 2 9.86 -12.99 13.74
CA ARG A 2 9.63 -11.55 13.88
C ARG A 2 9.80 -10.91 12.52
N ILE A 3 8.72 -10.38 11.97
CA ILE A 3 8.65 -9.88 10.60
C ILE A 3 8.28 -8.41 10.63
N ALA A 4 8.96 -7.59 9.85
CA ALA A 4 8.49 -6.25 9.53
C ALA A 4 7.75 -6.33 8.18
N TRP A 5 6.51 -5.86 8.11
CA TRP A 5 5.77 -5.76 6.85
C TRP A 5 5.50 -4.29 6.54
N ALA A 6 5.99 -3.83 5.39
CA ALA A 6 5.91 -2.44 4.99
C ALA A 6 5.01 -2.26 3.76
N PHE A 7 4.10 -1.30 3.80
CA PHE A 7 3.27 -0.92 2.65
C PHE A 7 3.76 0.39 2.03
N THR A 8 3.66 0.47 0.70
CA THR A 8 3.84 1.70 -0.07
C THR A 8 2.51 2.16 -0.69
N GLY A 9 2.48 3.37 -1.26
CA GLY A 9 1.27 3.98 -1.83
C GLY A 9 0.82 3.40 -3.18
N ALA A 10 0.85 2.08 -3.36
CA ALA A 10 0.32 1.45 -4.57
C ALA A 10 -1.10 0.93 -4.34
N GLY A 11 -2.01 1.23 -5.27
CA GLY A 11 -3.36 0.63 -5.29
C GLY A 11 -3.38 -0.76 -5.93
N HIS A 12 -2.49 -1.02 -6.90
CA HIS A 12 -2.33 -2.32 -7.53
C HIS A 12 -1.73 -3.34 -6.53
N LEU A 13 -2.22 -4.59 -6.53
CA LEU A 13 -1.90 -5.67 -5.59
C LEU A 13 -2.16 -5.35 -4.10
N LEU A 14 -2.77 -4.20 -3.76
CA LEU A 14 -2.93 -3.78 -2.38
C LEU A 14 -3.80 -4.73 -1.56
N LEU A 15 -4.95 -5.13 -2.10
CA LEU A 15 -5.85 -6.07 -1.42
C LEU A 15 -5.16 -7.42 -1.19
N GLU A 16 -4.50 -7.95 -2.21
CA GLU A 16 -3.76 -9.22 -2.14
C GLU A 16 -2.61 -9.14 -1.12
N SER A 17 -1.97 -7.98 -1.00
CA SER A 17 -0.94 -7.73 0.02
C SER A 17 -1.51 -7.70 1.43
N VAL A 18 -2.69 -7.11 1.61
CA VAL A 18 -3.40 -7.14 2.91
C VAL A 18 -3.80 -8.57 3.27
N GLU A 19 -4.28 -9.36 2.32
CA GLU A 19 -4.66 -10.76 2.53
C GLU A 19 -3.44 -11.63 2.86
N ALA A 20 -2.30 -11.43 2.18
CA ALA A 20 -1.05 -12.11 2.51
C ALA A 20 -0.55 -11.75 3.92
N LEU A 21 -0.68 -10.48 4.33
CA LEU A 21 -0.39 -10.07 5.70
C LEU A 21 -1.33 -10.73 6.72
N GLU A 22 -2.65 -10.74 6.46
CA GLU A 22 -3.65 -11.40 7.33
C GLU A 22 -3.29 -12.88 7.52
N GLU A 23 -2.93 -13.58 6.44
CA GLU A 23 -2.52 -14.98 6.48
C GLU A 23 -1.19 -15.18 7.22
N MET A 24 -0.23 -14.27 7.09
CA MET A 24 1.01 -14.37 7.85
C MET A 24 0.80 -14.19 9.36
N VAL A 25 -0.12 -13.31 9.76
CA VAL A 25 -0.53 -13.20 11.17
C VAL A 25 -1.29 -14.46 11.61
N SER A 26 -2.13 -15.04 10.75
CA SER A 26 -2.88 -16.27 11.04
C SER A 26 -1.96 -17.46 11.32
N ARG A 27 -0.81 -17.54 10.63
CA ARG A 27 0.25 -18.55 10.83
C ARG A 27 1.07 -18.36 12.10
N GLY A 28 0.78 -17.33 12.90
CA GLY A 28 1.38 -17.11 14.22
C GLY A 28 2.68 -16.32 14.22
N HIS A 29 3.05 -15.67 13.11
CA HIS A 29 4.21 -14.77 13.07
C HIS A 29 3.94 -13.48 13.85
N GLU A 30 4.99 -12.88 14.42
CA GLU A 30 4.92 -11.56 15.04
C GLU A 30 5.23 -10.53 13.96
N VAL A 31 4.24 -9.74 13.57
CA VAL A 31 4.37 -8.81 12.43
C VAL A 31 4.24 -7.36 12.87
N THR A 32 5.34 -6.61 12.83
CA THR A 32 5.33 -5.15 12.92
C THR A 32 4.93 -4.58 11.55
N ILE A 33 3.91 -3.73 11.52
CA ILE A 33 3.39 -3.15 10.28
C ILE A 33 3.92 -1.72 10.15
N LEU A 34 4.50 -1.39 8.99
CA LEU A 34 5.08 -0.09 8.67
C LEU A 34 4.33 0.53 7.48
N LEU A 35 3.79 1.74 7.63
CA LEU A 35 3.12 2.46 6.55
C LEU A 35 3.92 3.71 6.16
N SER A 36 4.34 3.80 4.90
CA SER A 36 4.72 5.11 4.34
C SER A 36 3.54 6.08 4.38
N GLY A 37 3.80 7.39 4.33
CA GLY A 37 2.73 8.40 4.30
C GLY A 37 1.72 8.14 3.17
N ALA A 38 2.22 7.80 1.98
CA ALA A 38 1.37 7.46 0.84
C ALA A 38 0.58 6.16 1.04
N ALA A 39 1.14 5.16 1.73
CA ALA A 39 0.44 3.91 2.02
C ALA A 39 -0.75 4.12 2.97
N GLU A 40 -0.60 4.99 3.97
CA GLU A 40 -1.70 5.35 4.86
C GLU A 40 -2.86 5.94 4.07
N GLU A 41 -2.61 6.92 3.21
CA GLU A 41 -3.62 7.55 2.38
C GLU A 41 -4.32 6.53 1.46
N VAL A 42 -3.53 5.71 0.77
CA VAL A 42 -4.05 4.72 -0.18
C VAL A 42 -4.86 3.64 0.54
N LEU A 43 -4.39 3.08 1.66
CA LEU A 43 -5.16 2.11 2.43
C LEU A 43 -6.51 2.69 2.91
N ARG A 44 -6.56 3.97 3.27
CA ARG A 44 -7.82 4.66 3.63
C ARG A 44 -8.74 4.79 2.41
N MET A 45 -8.23 5.24 1.26
CA MET A 45 -9.00 5.40 0.02
C MET A 45 -9.66 4.09 -0.43
N TYR A 46 -8.96 2.97 -0.22
CA TYR A 46 -9.42 1.61 -0.57
C TYR A 46 -10.22 0.91 0.54
N GLY A 47 -10.40 1.55 1.71
CA GLY A 47 -11.17 0.98 2.82
C GLY A 47 -10.49 -0.20 3.54
N LEU A 48 -9.17 -0.34 3.37
CA LEU A 48 -8.37 -1.44 3.92
C LEU A 48 -7.62 -1.05 5.21
N PHE A 49 -7.52 0.25 5.52
CA PHE A 49 -6.75 0.75 6.66
C PHE A 49 -7.11 0.06 7.99
N GLU A 50 -8.40 -0.02 8.34
CA GLU A 50 -8.83 -0.66 9.59
C GLU A 50 -8.64 -2.19 9.57
N ARG A 51 -8.67 -2.84 8.39
CA ARG A 51 -8.33 -4.27 8.26
C ARG A 51 -6.87 -4.54 8.59
N VAL A 52 -5.97 -3.63 8.23
CA VAL A 52 -4.55 -3.77 8.57
C VAL A 52 -4.31 -3.42 10.04
N ARG A 53 -4.90 -2.31 10.52
CA ARG A 53 -4.70 -1.82 11.89
C ARG A 53 -5.09 -2.84 12.96
N LYS A 54 -6.19 -3.57 12.78
CA LYS A 54 -6.67 -4.60 13.73
C LYS A 54 -5.70 -5.79 13.92
N LEU A 55 -4.71 -5.95 13.04
CA LEU A 55 -3.73 -7.04 13.12
C LEU A 55 -2.58 -6.72 14.10
N SER A 56 -2.49 -5.46 14.53
CA SER A 56 -1.50 -4.99 15.49
C SER A 56 -1.98 -5.14 16.93
N GLY A 57 -1.05 -5.15 17.89
CA GLY A 57 -1.39 -5.21 19.31
C GLY A 57 -0.34 -5.87 20.20
N GLY A 58 0.87 -5.31 20.26
CA GLY A 58 1.92 -5.79 21.15
C GLY A 58 3.32 -5.45 20.68
N TYR A 59 4.33 -5.96 21.41
CA TYR A 59 5.73 -5.87 21.00
C TYR A 59 5.99 -6.79 19.79
N TYR A 60 6.70 -6.31 18.77
CA TYR A 60 6.79 -6.94 17.43
C TYR A 60 5.45 -7.12 16.71
N ARG A 61 4.42 -6.40 17.16
CA ARG A 61 3.10 -6.30 16.54
C ARG A 61 2.64 -4.86 16.51
N GLU A 62 3.58 -3.93 16.36
CA GLU A 62 3.30 -2.50 16.30
C GLU A 62 2.65 -2.12 14.97
N PHE A 63 1.88 -1.04 14.98
CA PHE A 63 1.35 -0.39 13.79
C PHE A 63 1.98 0.99 13.69
N VAL A 64 2.94 1.14 12.79
CA VAL A 64 3.81 2.32 12.72
C VAL A 64 3.46 3.13 11.48
N LEU A 65 3.08 4.38 11.71
CA LEU A 65 2.84 5.36 10.66
C LEU A 65 4.09 6.22 10.49
N GLU A 66 4.43 6.54 9.25
CA GLU A 66 5.52 7.49 8.95
C GLU A 66 5.32 8.85 9.65
N SER A 67 4.07 9.28 9.81
CA SER A 67 3.70 10.51 10.52
C SER A 67 4.08 10.51 12.01
N ASP A 68 4.20 9.32 12.61
CA ASP A 68 4.38 9.16 14.06
C ASP A 68 5.86 9.02 14.45
N GLU A 69 6.74 8.77 13.48
CA GLU A 69 8.15 8.46 13.71
C GLU A 69 9.11 9.66 13.51
N GLY A 70 8.64 10.75 12.90
CA GLY A 70 9.47 11.89 12.49
C GLY A 70 10.53 11.52 11.43
N TYR A 71 11.43 12.45 11.11
CA TYR A 71 12.38 12.29 9.98
C TYR A 71 13.46 11.21 10.16
N SER A 72 13.65 10.71 11.38
CA SER A 72 14.73 9.76 11.71
C SER A 72 14.29 8.29 11.70
N PHE A 73 12.98 8.02 11.62
CA PHE A 73 12.38 6.67 11.61
C PHE A 73 12.98 5.68 12.65
N PRO A 74 13.01 5.99 13.96
CA PRO A 74 13.75 5.21 14.96
C PRO A 74 13.44 3.71 14.98
N ILE A 75 12.22 3.29 14.65
CA ILE A 75 11.84 1.87 14.58
C ILE A 75 12.75 1.06 13.65
N THR A 76 13.22 1.65 12.55
CA THR A 76 14.03 0.96 11.53
C THR A 76 15.40 0.57 12.07
N GLY A 77 15.89 1.21 13.14
CA GLY A 77 17.12 0.81 13.84
C GLY A 77 17.08 -0.63 14.37
N ARG A 78 15.89 -1.18 14.61
CA ARG A 78 15.73 -2.61 14.97
C ARG A 78 16.17 -3.55 13.84
N LEU A 79 16.00 -3.14 12.58
CA LEU A 79 16.41 -3.94 11.42
C LEU A 79 17.94 -4.01 11.33
N SER A 80 18.65 -2.90 11.52
CA SER A 80 20.12 -2.92 11.49
C SER A 80 20.76 -3.65 12.67
N MET A 81 20.02 -3.80 13.78
CA MET A 81 20.41 -4.64 14.91
C MET A 81 20.04 -6.14 14.73
N GLY A 82 19.47 -6.55 13.60
CA GLY A 82 19.04 -7.94 13.36
C GLY A 82 17.91 -8.40 14.29
N ARG A 83 17.05 -7.47 14.73
CA ARG A 83 15.92 -7.78 15.64
C ARG A 83 14.71 -8.36 14.91
N TYR A 84 14.65 -8.23 13.59
CA TYR A 84 13.69 -8.89 12.73
C TYR A 84 14.38 -9.98 11.94
N ASP A 85 13.67 -11.07 11.68
CA ASP A 85 14.16 -12.21 10.91
C ASP A 85 13.92 -11.98 9.40
N LEU A 86 12.97 -11.10 9.04
CA LEU A 86 12.59 -10.77 7.67
C LEU A 86 11.96 -9.36 7.60
N LEU A 87 12.26 -8.62 6.52
CA LEU A 87 11.47 -7.47 6.08
C LEU A 87 10.70 -7.84 4.82
N VAL A 88 9.40 -7.58 4.79
CA VAL A 88 8.56 -7.65 3.60
C VAL A 88 8.14 -6.25 3.21
N VAL A 89 8.20 -5.92 1.93
CA VAL A 89 7.64 -4.68 1.36
C VAL A 89 6.66 -5.07 0.26
N SER A 90 5.36 -4.91 0.53
CA SER A 90 4.32 -5.39 -0.37
C SER A 90 3.03 -4.58 -0.21
N PRO A 91 2.52 -3.91 -1.27
CA PRO A 91 3.16 -3.73 -2.58
C PRO A 91 4.26 -2.66 -2.55
N VAL A 92 5.14 -2.63 -3.56
CA VAL A 92 6.20 -1.61 -3.76
C VAL A 92 5.90 -0.76 -5.01
N THR A 93 5.67 0.55 -4.83
CA THR A 93 5.54 1.51 -5.95
C THR A 93 6.85 1.68 -6.71
N SER A 94 6.79 1.99 -8.01
CA SER A 94 7.94 2.45 -8.81
C SER A 94 8.74 3.58 -8.16
N ASN A 95 8.08 4.54 -7.50
CA ASN A 95 8.77 5.60 -6.75
C ASN A 95 9.63 5.03 -5.61
N THR A 96 9.09 4.09 -4.83
CA THR A 96 9.86 3.42 -3.76
C THR A 96 10.98 2.56 -4.34
N VAL A 97 10.71 1.80 -5.41
CA VAL A 97 11.74 1.00 -6.10
C VAL A 97 12.88 1.90 -6.56
N ALA A 98 12.58 3.00 -7.26
CA ALA A 98 13.56 3.97 -7.72
C ALA A 98 14.40 4.55 -6.58
N LYS A 99 13.78 4.89 -5.44
CA LYS A 99 14.51 5.35 -4.26
C LYS A 99 15.48 4.28 -3.74
N ILE A 100 15.02 3.03 -3.59
CA ILE A 100 15.84 1.93 -3.08
C ILE A 100 17.05 1.67 -3.98
N VAL A 101 16.86 1.52 -5.30
CA VAL A 101 17.95 1.18 -6.24
C VAL A 101 18.97 2.32 -6.42
N HIS A 102 18.61 3.53 -5.99
CA HIS A 102 19.50 4.70 -5.95
C HIS A 102 20.01 5.01 -4.53
N GLY A 103 19.71 4.19 -3.53
CA GLY A 103 20.19 4.35 -2.15
C GLY A 103 19.55 5.51 -1.38
N ILE A 104 18.39 6.01 -1.83
CA ILE A 104 17.62 7.05 -1.15
C ILE A 104 16.76 6.38 -0.06
N ALA A 105 16.89 6.88 1.18
CA ALA A 105 16.28 6.31 2.39
C ALA A 105 15.53 7.38 3.21
N ASP A 106 14.66 8.14 2.54
CA ASP A 106 13.98 9.35 3.04
C ASP A 106 12.51 9.14 3.46
N THR A 107 12.01 7.91 3.37
CA THR A 107 10.69 7.49 3.87
C THR A 107 10.84 6.37 4.88
N LEU A 108 9.80 6.08 5.67
CA LEU A 108 9.84 4.98 6.65
C LEU A 108 10.22 3.66 5.98
N VAL A 109 9.64 3.39 4.80
CA VAL A 109 9.84 2.14 4.05
C VAL A 109 11.23 2.06 3.43
N THR A 110 11.68 3.13 2.75
CA THR A 110 13.00 3.13 2.11
C THR A 110 14.12 3.07 3.16
N ASN A 111 13.91 3.71 4.32
CA ASN A 111 14.80 3.61 5.46
C ASN A 111 14.83 2.21 6.06
N ALA A 112 13.67 1.55 6.20
CA ALA A 112 13.59 0.15 6.64
C ALA A 112 14.42 -0.78 5.76
N VAL A 113 14.30 -0.67 4.42
CA VAL A 113 15.09 -1.47 3.47
C VAL A 113 16.59 -1.20 3.63
N ALA A 114 16.99 0.07 3.73
CA ALA A 114 18.40 0.43 3.91
C ALA A 114 18.98 -0.10 5.24
N GLN A 115 18.19 -0.10 6.33
CA GLN A 115 18.62 -0.65 7.62
C GLN A 115 18.63 -2.18 7.64
N ALA A 116 17.70 -2.83 6.95
CA ALA A 116 17.68 -4.28 6.78
C ALA A 116 18.96 -4.77 6.08
N GLY A 117 19.36 -4.12 4.99
CA GLY A 117 20.62 -4.44 4.30
C GLY A 117 21.84 -4.29 5.22
N LYS A 118 21.91 -3.23 6.01
CA LYS A 118 23.01 -3.03 7.00
C LYS A 118 23.03 -4.08 8.11
N GLY A 119 21.87 -4.62 8.48
CA GLY A 119 21.71 -5.65 9.50
C GLY A 119 21.81 -7.08 8.97
N GLY A 120 21.96 -7.27 7.66
CA GLY A 120 21.90 -8.60 7.03
C GLY A 120 20.52 -9.25 7.12
N VAL A 121 19.46 -8.46 7.30
CA VAL A 121 18.07 -8.96 7.34
C VAL A 121 17.57 -9.13 5.91
N PRO A 122 17.07 -10.31 5.51
CA PRO A 122 16.54 -10.53 4.17
C PRO A 122 15.32 -9.63 3.92
N VAL A 123 15.16 -9.20 2.66
CA VAL A 123 14.08 -8.32 2.23
C VAL A 123 13.30 -8.96 1.09
N TYR A 124 12.00 -9.15 1.27
CA TYR A 124 11.09 -9.62 0.22
C TYR A 124 10.29 -8.45 -0.33
N CYS A 125 10.29 -8.27 -1.64
CA CYS A 125 9.65 -7.15 -2.34
C CYS A 125 8.64 -7.64 -3.36
N VAL A 126 7.46 -7.00 -3.41
CA VAL A 126 6.45 -7.20 -4.46
C VAL A 126 6.26 -5.89 -5.23
N PRO A 127 7.12 -5.58 -6.21
CA PRO A 127 6.98 -4.39 -7.04
C PRO A 127 5.76 -4.51 -7.95
N VAL A 128 5.06 -3.40 -8.17
CA VAL A 128 3.88 -3.36 -9.04
C VAL A 128 4.21 -3.24 -10.52
N ASP A 129 5.47 -2.94 -10.86
CA ASP A 129 5.97 -2.71 -12.22
C ASP A 129 7.04 -3.78 -12.55
N LEU A 130 6.62 -4.94 -13.06
CA LEU A 130 7.51 -6.10 -13.33
C LEU A 130 7.77 -6.33 -14.82
N GLU A 131 6.72 -6.35 -15.63
CA GLU A 131 6.81 -6.62 -17.06
C GLU A 131 6.26 -5.45 -17.88
N GLU A 132 6.67 -5.35 -19.14
CA GLU A 132 6.06 -4.41 -20.09
C GLU A 132 4.65 -4.86 -20.43
N GLY A 133 3.70 -3.93 -20.42
CA GLY A 133 2.35 -4.22 -20.86
C GLY A 133 1.28 -3.41 -20.16
N ASP A 134 0.07 -3.95 -20.29
CA ASP A 134 -1.16 -3.38 -19.82
C ASP A 134 -1.56 -4.09 -18.53
N VAL A 135 -1.44 -3.42 -17.38
CA VAL A 135 -1.83 -3.99 -16.08
C VAL A 135 -3.21 -3.48 -15.68
N GLU A 136 -4.08 -4.42 -15.30
CA GLU A 136 -5.37 -4.12 -14.71
C GLU A 136 -5.22 -3.63 -13.28
N THR A 137 -5.69 -2.40 -13.01
CA THR A 137 -5.70 -1.83 -11.67
C THR A 137 -7.08 -1.34 -11.29
N VAL A 138 -7.42 -1.57 -10.03
CA VAL A 138 -8.71 -1.23 -9.46
C VAL A 138 -8.63 0.20 -8.94
N LEU A 139 -9.44 1.10 -9.50
CA LEU A 139 -9.48 2.50 -9.06
C LEU A 139 -10.24 2.66 -7.73
N PRO A 140 -9.84 3.65 -6.91
CA PRO A 140 -10.62 4.06 -5.75
C PRO A 140 -11.94 4.72 -6.20
N SER A 141 -12.74 5.16 -5.23
CA SER A 141 -14.04 5.79 -5.51
C SER A 141 -13.91 7.01 -6.43
N LYS A 142 -14.70 7.05 -7.51
CA LYS A 142 -14.74 8.12 -8.50
C LYS A 142 -16.17 8.56 -8.77
N LEU A 143 -16.37 9.86 -9.00
CA LEU A 143 -17.63 10.41 -9.49
C LEU A 143 -17.59 10.45 -11.02
N GLU A 144 -18.43 9.64 -11.67
CA GLU A 144 -18.57 9.59 -13.11
C GLU A 144 -19.52 10.71 -13.56
N LEU A 145 -18.94 11.83 -14.00
CA LEU A 145 -19.67 13.05 -14.32
C LEU A 145 -20.71 12.88 -15.45
N GLU A 146 -20.51 11.90 -16.33
CA GLU A 146 -21.43 11.55 -17.41
C GLU A 146 -22.76 10.98 -16.90
N LEU A 147 -22.71 10.24 -15.78
CA LEU A 147 -23.89 9.67 -15.12
C LEU A 147 -24.49 10.62 -14.07
N CYS A 148 -23.72 11.63 -13.65
CA CYS A 148 -24.13 12.56 -12.62
C CYS A 148 -25.24 13.51 -13.09
N ARG A 149 -26.39 13.50 -12.42
CA ARG A 149 -27.55 14.35 -12.77
C ARG A 149 -27.56 15.73 -12.11
N ARG A 150 -26.48 16.11 -11.39
CA ARG A 150 -26.37 17.38 -10.64
C ARG A 150 -27.63 17.69 -9.82
N CYS A 151 -28.06 16.71 -9.03
CA CYS A 151 -29.26 16.79 -8.21
C CYS A 151 -29.20 17.99 -7.27
N GLU A 152 -30.36 18.60 -7.00
CA GLU A 152 -30.49 19.64 -5.99
C GLU A 152 -30.05 19.14 -4.60
N GLN A 153 -30.45 17.91 -4.24
CA GLN A 153 -29.94 17.19 -3.07
C GLN A 153 -29.18 15.93 -3.51
N CYS A 154 -27.88 15.88 -3.22
CA CYS A 154 -27.05 14.74 -3.56
C CYS A 154 -27.07 13.67 -2.45
N LEU A 155 -27.84 12.60 -2.64
CA LEU A 155 -27.93 11.48 -1.69
C LEU A 155 -26.57 10.80 -1.45
N ALA A 156 -25.75 10.68 -2.49
CA ALA A 156 -24.42 10.09 -2.38
C ALA A 156 -23.51 10.92 -1.45
N ALA A 157 -23.57 12.25 -1.55
CA ALA A 157 -22.81 13.14 -0.68
C ALA A 157 -23.36 13.11 0.75
N ALA A 158 -24.68 13.12 0.92
CA ALA A 158 -25.32 13.00 2.23
C ALA A 158 -24.98 11.68 2.96
N ALA A 159 -24.79 10.60 2.22
CA ALA A 159 -24.38 9.30 2.76
C ALA A 159 -22.86 9.20 3.04
N CYS A 160 -22.05 10.19 2.65
CA CYS A 160 -20.60 10.14 2.80
C CYS A 160 -20.17 10.60 4.21
N PRO A 161 -19.70 9.70 5.09
CA PRO A 161 -19.33 10.08 6.46
C PRO A 161 -18.06 10.95 6.51
N GLY A 162 -17.24 10.93 5.46
CA GLY A 162 -16.02 11.73 5.35
C GLY A 162 -16.20 13.09 4.70
N ASP A 163 -17.42 13.46 4.28
CA ASP A 163 -17.68 14.67 3.48
C ASP A 163 -16.71 14.80 2.28
N ALA A 164 -16.46 13.65 1.63
CA ALA A 164 -15.49 13.55 0.55
C ALA A 164 -16.05 14.01 -0.80
N ILE A 165 -17.37 13.99 -0.97
CA ILE A 165 -18.01 14.24 -2.27
C ILE A 165 -18.32 15.71 -2.42
N VAL A 166 -17.83 16.32 -3.51
CA VAL A 166 -18.27 17.63 -3.98
C VAL A 166 -19.25 17.38 -5.13
N PRO A 167 -20.58 17.51 -4.90
CA PRO A 167 -21.59 17.12 -5.88
C PRO A 167 -21.38 17.77 -7.25
N GLY A 168 -21.39 16.96 -8.31
CA GLY A 168 -21.21 17.43 -9.68
C GLY A 168 -19.79 17.88 -10.05
N VAL A 169 -18.82 17.73 -9.14
CA VAL A 169 -17.43 18.14 -9.35
C VAL A 169 -16.48 16.95 -9.19
N GLU A 170 -16.32 16.40 -7.98
CA GLU A 170 -15.31 15.36 -7.71
C GLU A 170 -15.56 14.59 -6.40
N ILE A 171 -14.74 13.56 -6.17
CA ILE A 171 -14.56 12.94 -4.85
C ILE A 171 -13.14 13.28 -4.37
N ARG A 172 -13.03 13.98 -3.24
CA ARG A 172 -11.77 14.28 -2.58
C ARG A 172 -11.24 13.02 -1.91
N LEU A 173 -10.35 12.30 -2.61
CA LEU A 173 -9.86 10.99 -2.18
C LEU A 173 -9.20 10.98 -0.81
N LEU A 174 -8.48 12.05 -0.43
CA LEU A 174 -7.86 12.18 0.90
C LEU A 174 -8.87 12.25 2.05
N LYS A 175 -10.13 12.57 1.76
CA LYS A 175 -11.24 12.50 2.73
C LYS A 175 -12.04 11.19 2.63
N CYS A 176 -11.82 10.41 1.57
CA CYS A 176 -12.51 9.16 1.32
C CYS A 176 -11.92 8.05 2.20
N ARG A 177 -12.81 7.25 2.79
CA ARG A 177 -12.44 6.08 3.61
C ARG A 177 -12.79 4.75 2.93
N GLY A 178 -13.09 4.77 1.64
CA GLY A 178 -13.39 3.56 0.85
C GLY A 178 -14.63 2.76 1.28
N CYS A 179 -15.53 3.32 2.10
CA CYS A 179 -16.66 2.58 2.68
C CYS A 179 -17.79 2.17 1.71
N GLY A 180 -17.81 2.70 0.48
CA GLY A 180 -18.81 2.35 -0.54
C GLY A 180 -20.23 2.90 -0.35
N LEU A 181 -20.56 3.55 0.78
CA LEU A 181 -21.92 4.05 1.06
C LEU A 181 -22.48 4.97 -0.03
N CYS A 182 -21.64 5.82 -0.61
CA CYS A 182 -22.02 6.73 -1.68
C CYS A 182 -22.37 6.02 -2.99
N GLN A 183 -21.81 4.84 -3.25
CA GLN A 183 -22.12 4.01 -4.42
C GLN A 183 -23.55 3.49 -4.30
N SER A 184 -23.89 2.90 -3.15
CA SER A 184 -25.24 2.39 -2.87
C SER A 184 -26.30 3.50 -2.78
N ALA A 185 -25.91 4.70 -2.33
CA ALA A 185 -26.83 5.82 -2.15
C ALA A 185 -27.12 6.61 -3.44
N CYS A 186 -26.29 6.48 -4.49
CA CYS A 186 -26.51 7.21 -5.74
C CYS A 186 -27.55 6.48 -6.62
N PRO A 187 -28.77 7.02 -6.83
CA PRO A 187 -29.80 6.33 -7.61
C PRO A 187 -29.47 6.27 -9.11
N TYR A 188 -28.49 7.06 -9.56
CA TYR A 188 -28.06 7.13 -10.97
C TYR A 188 -26.77 6.34 -11.25
N GLY A 189 -26.22 5.65 -10.23
CA GLY A 189 -24.95 4.91 -10.39
C GLY A 189 -23.75 5.81 -10.72
N ALA A 190 -23.82 7.11 -10.41
CA ALA A 190 -22.78 8.06 -10.78
C ALA A 190 -21.52 7.97 -9.90
N VAL A 191 -21.52 7.15 -8.85
CA VAL A 191 -20.32 6.89 -8.04
C VAL A 191 -19.87 5.46 -8.30
N SER A 192 -18.73 5.32 -8.96
CA SER A 192 -18.07 4.04 -9.18
C SER A 192 -17.00 3.82 -8.11
N GLY A 193 -16.82 2.60 -7.66
CA GLY A 193 -15.59 2.15 -7.03
C GLY A 193 -15.24 0.78 -7.58
N GLY A 194 -13.96 0.45 -7.59
CA GLY A 194 -13.56 -0.85 -8.10
C GLY A 194 -13.42 -0.95 -9.62
N ARG A 195 -13.47 0.18 -10.34
CA ARG A 195 -13.36 0.19 -11.80
C ARG A 195 -11.96 -0.24 -12.21
N ILE A 196 -11.87 -1.24 -13.08
CA ILE A 196 -10.61 -1.69 -13.65
C ILE A 196 -10.22 -0.72 -14.77
N ILE A 197 -8.99 -0.22 -14.71
CA ILE A 197 -8.35 0.48 -15.82
C ILE A 197 -7.06 -0.23 -16.19
N THR A 198 -6.64 0.01 -17.42
CA THR A 198 -5.36 -0.44 -17.95
C THR A 198 -4.36 0.69 -17.83
N ILE A 199 -3.20 0.40 -17.25
CA ILE A 199 -2.06 1.33 -17.19
C ILE A 199 -0.87 0.75 -17.95
N HIS A 200 -0.10 1.63 -18.58
CA HIS A 200 1.11 1.28 -19.33
C HIS A 200 2.35 1.57 -18.48
N MET A 201 3.18 0.55 -18.25
CA MET A 201 4.41 0.68 -17.49
C MET A 201 5.51 1.30 -18.35
N ARG A 202 6.29 2.21 -17.76
CA ARG A 202 7.40 2.87 -18.47
C ARG A 202 8.66 2.00 -18.37
N GLU A 203 9.49 2.04 -19.41
CA GLU A 203 10.78 1.35 -19.45
C GLU A 203 11.67 1.63 -18.21
N VAL A 204 11.64 2.88 -17.70
CA VAL A 204 12.41 3.27 -16.52
C VAL A 204 11.98 2.54 -15.25
N ASP A 205 10.69 2.24 -15.11
CA ASP A 205 10.14 1.57 -13.93
C ASP A 205 10.58 0.09 -13.94
N ILE A 206 10.51 -0.54 -15.11
CA ILE A 206 10.93 -1.94 -15.32
C ILE A 206 12.44 -2.10 -15.08
N ARG A 207 13.27 -1.24 -15.69
CA ARG A 207 14.71 -1.26 -15.46
C ARG A 207 15.09 -1.06 -13.99
N ASN A 208 14.32 -0.27 -13.25
CA ASN A 208 14.55 -0.11 -11.81
C ASN A 208 14.16 -1.39 -11.05
N THR A 209 13.07 -2.07 -11.43
CA THR A 209 12.70 -3.37 -10.85
C THR A 209 13.75 -4.45 -11.14
N GLU A 210 14.32 -4.51 -12.34
CA GLU A 210 15.44 -5.41 -12.68
C GLU A 210 16.69 -5.14 -11.83
N ARG A 211 16.98 -3.85 -11.56
CA ARG A 211 18.09 -3.48 -10.67
C ARG A 211 17.80 -3.88 -9.24
N LEU A 212 16.55 -3.75 -8.78
CA LEU A 212 16.12 -4.16 -7.44
C LEU A 212 16.32 -5.66 -7.22
N SER A 213 15.95 -6.50 -8.20
CA SER A 213 16.10 -7.96 -8.10
C SER A 213 17.56 -8.43 -8.07
N SER A 214 18.50 -7.56 -8.50
CA SER A 214 19.93 -7.82 -8.47
C SER A 214 20.62 -7.34 -7.18
N MET A 215 19.90 -6.70 -6.25
CA MET A 215 20.47 -6.19 -5.00
C MET A 215 20.68 -7.30 -3.97
N GLU A 216 21.82 -7.28 -3.28
CA GLU A 216 22.14 -8.24 -2.23
C GLU A 216 21.09 -8.22 -1.10
N GLY A 217 20.63 -9.39 -0.69
CA GLY A 217 19.65 -9.55 0.39
C GLY A 217 18.21 -9.23 0.01
N ILE A 218 17.93 -8.88 -1.27
CA ILE A 218 16.57 -8.62 -1.76
C ILE A 218 16.10 -9.78 -2.65
N THR A 219 14.90 -10.30 -2.37
CA THR A 219 14.17 -11.23 -3.25
C THR A 219 12.91 -10.56 -3.75
N VAL A 220 12.70 -10.58 -5.07
CA VAL A 220 11.51 -10.02 -5.72
C VAL A 220 10.51 -11.13 -6.03
N PHE A 221 9.24 -10.86 -5.79
CA PHE A 221 8.10 -11.75 -6.09
C PHE A 221 7.11 -11.03 -6.99
N GLU A 222 6.40 -11.80 -7.82
CA GLU A 222 5.40 -11.23 -8.72
C GLU A 222 4.09 -10.93 -8.01
N ARG A 223 3.70 -11.81 -7.08
CA ARG A 223 2.44 -11.69 -6.33
C ARG A 223 2.64 -11.80 -4.84
N PRO A 224 1.84 -11.09 -4.02
CA PRO A 224 1.95 -11.15 -2.56
C PRO A 224 1.79 -12.57 -1.98
N GLY A 225 0.99 -13.42 -2.63
CA GLY A 225 0.78 -14.80 -2.18
C GLY A 225 2.02 -15.69 -2.26
N GLU A 226 2.99 -15.38 -3.14
CA GLU A 226 4.22 -16.18 -3.28
C GLU A 226 5.14 -16.05 -2.08
N ILE A 227 5.08 -14.91 -1.38
CA ILE A 227 5.82 -14.71 -0.14
C ILE A 227 5.49 -15.84 0.84
N LEU A 228 4.22 -16.20 0.98
CA LEU A 228 3.74 -17.22 1.92
C LEU A 228 4.32 -18.63 1.67
N GLY A 229 4.80 -18.93 0.47
CA GLY A 229 5.46 -20.20 0.14
C GLY A 229 6.96 -20.24 0.48
N ASN A 230 7.54 -19.09 0.82
CA ASN A 230 8.97 -18.88 0.99
C ASN A 230 9.34 -18.46 2.43
N ILE A 231 8.42 -18.63 3.39
CA ILE A 231 8.59 -18.34 4.83
C ILE A 231 8.31 -19.58 5.68
#